data_AF-A0A521SU06-F1
#
_entry.id   AF-A0A521SU06-F1
#
_cell.length_a   1.000
_cell.length_b   1.000
_cell.length_c   1.000
_cell.angle_alpha   90.00
_cell.angle_beta   90.00
_cell.angle_gamma   90.00
#
_symmetry.space_group_name_H-M   'P 1'
#
loop_
_entity.id
_entity.type
_entity.pdbx_description
1 polymer ?
#
loop_
_entity_poly.entity_id
_entity_poly.type
_entity_poly.pdbx_seq_one_letter_code
_entity_poly.pdbx_strand_id
1 'polypeptide(L)'
;MRVNFTLLAFAICTPTLITLTLPQFAAAQDTTGHTEAPPSRLERRGPAIDASPLQARIDAAQPGDRIDVAAGTYTGDLYIDRPLTLVGHGRPKLVGSGHRSVVMIRADHVTFDGFDIDGQLGGSLSDDTAGIHVSGHAAVIVRCRIERSLFGVYLYAADDTVIDATTITGILGKDPGEQGSGIHSWNTKRFRLTGNTIRYSRDGFYLQSSSDGFVLNNRVSDVRYGLHYMFSDRNAFEDNVFERGAAGAALMYSKDLTFRRNSFLHSRGFGSVGLLLRACDNVLAEDNLIADNARGLFLEGSTLNVFRGNLIAESDAALVIYDSSLKNRFEGNAFIGNLTPLRLSGRRTDTVFDRNYWSDDTGLDLDGDGVRDDPYRLSNVFDHLRGNLSAADLVSRGLGARALSAAERGFPVLRPIPVLDAHPLARPPVLSRVPAPPRAERGGAGVGFLAASAIGAFGMATLTLGRRLGRRNAEAA
;
A
#
# COMPACT_ATOMS: atom_id res chain seq x y z
N MET A 1 11.58 -18.53 45.57
CA MET A 1 10.67 -19.68 45.34
C MET A 1 9.35 -19.42 46.09
N ARG A 2 8.39 -18.76 45.44
CA ARG A 2 6.99 -18.75 45.88
C ARG A 2 6.13 -18.80 44.63
N VAL A 3 5.36 -19.87 44.58
CA VAL A 3 4.44 -20.29 43.53
C VAL A 3 3.17 -19.46 43.66
N ASN A 4 2.71 -18.87 42.56
CA ASN A 4 1.36 -18.35 42.43
C ASN A 4 0.56 -19.32 41.57
N PHE A 5 -0.53 -19.86 42.12
CA PHE A 5 -1.60 -20.50 41.36
C PHE A 5 -2.94 -19.87 41.79
N THR A 6 -3.49 -19.13 40.84
CA THR A 6 -4.88 -19.16 40.36
C THR A 6 -6.02 -19.30 41.36
N LEU A 7 -6.94 -18.32 41.34
CA LEU A 7 -8.36 -18.67 41.23
C LEU A 7 -9.18 -17.60 40.48
N LEU A 8 -9.98 -18.16 39.60
CA LEU A 8 -10.94 -17.61 38.67
C LEU A 8 -12.12 -16.96 39.42
N ALA A 9 -12.59 -15.79 38.99
CA ALA A 9 -13.93 -15.32 39.31
C ALA A 9 -14.53 -14.58 38.10
N PHE A 10 -15.59 -15.17 37.57
CA PHE A 10 -16.53 -14.60 36.62
C PHE A 10 -17.16 -13.32 37.20
N ALA A 11 -17.23 -12.25 36.39
CA ALA A 11 -18.17 -11.16 36.62
C ALA A 11 -18.77 -10.74 35.27
N ILE A 12 -20.06 -11.07 35.11
CA ILE A 12 -20.96 -10.58 34.08
C ILE A 12 -21.34 -9.14 34.48
N CYS A 13 -21.07 -8.15 33.63
CA CYS A 13 -21.76 -6.85 33.65
C CYS A 13 -21.53 -6.03 32.37
N THR A 14 -22.60 -5.88 31.59
CA THR A 14 -23.00 -4.73 30.71
C THR A 14 -22.09 -4.21 29.59
N PRO A 15 -22.66 -3.87 28.40
CA PRO A 15 -21.89 -3.40 27.26
C PRO A 15 -21.63 -1.90 27.37
N THR A 16 -20.42 -1.54 27.80
CA THR A 16 -19.92 -0.17 27.63
C THR A 16 -19.24 -0.10 26.27
N LEU A 17 -19.71 0.80 25.39
CA LEU A 17 -19.07 1.13 24.11
C LEU A 17 -17.58 1.41 24.34
N ILE A 18 -16.72 0.49 23.91
CA ILE A 18 -15.29 0.78 23.70
C ILE A 18 -15.18 1.26 22.26
N THR A 19 -15.27 2.58 22.06
CA THR A 19 -14.67 3.24 20.90
C THR A 19 -13.16 2.99 20.96
N LEU A 20 -12.70 1.96 20.25
CA LEU A 20 -11.28 1.77 19.95
C LEU A 20 -10.88 2.85 18.94
N THR A 21 -10.50 4.00 19.47
CA THR A 21 -9.70 5.01 18.78
C THR A 21 -8.37 4.36 18.37
N LEU A 22 -8.11 4.29 17.07
CA LEU A 22 -6.73 4.31 16.57
C LEU A 22 -6.01 5.48 17.27
N PRO A 23 -4.75 5.34 17.69
CA PRO A 23 -4.08 6.39 18.45
C PRO A 23 -4.24 7.72 17.70
N GLN A 24 -4.86 8.69 18.39
CA GLN A 24 -4.91 10.07 17.95
C GLN A 24 -3.47 10.55 17.81
N PHE A 25 -2.96 10.57 16.58
CA PHE A 25 -1.83 11.44 16.28
C PHE A 25 -2.36 12.86 16.37
N ALA A 26 -1.96 13.55 17.44
CA ALA A 26 -2.33 14.92 17.71
C ALA A 26 -2.14 15.77 16.46
N ALA A 27 -3.16 16.58 16.16
CA ALA A 27 -3.05 17.67 15.22
C ALA A 27 -1.97 18.63 15.71
N ALA A 28 -0.80 18.60 15.08
CA ALA A 28 0.16 19.69 15.19
C ALA A 28 -0.38 20.84 14.35
N GLN A 29 -0.72 21.93 15.03
CA GLN A 29 -1.08 23.20 14.44
C GLN A 29 0.07 23.73 13.58
N ASP A 30 -0.29 24.37 12.48
CA ASP A 30 0.60 25.16 11.65
C ASP A 30 1.23 26.30 12.46
N THR A 31 2.51 26.16 12.83
CA THR A 31 3.46 27.26 13.06
C THR A 31 4.88 26.69 13.18
N THR A 32 5.78 27.20 12.33
CA THR A 32 7.27 27.18 12.47
C THR A 32 8.01 25.86 12.25
N GLY A 33 9.08 25.96 11.46
CA GLY A 33 10.00 24.88 11.05
C GLY A 33 10.13 23.69 12.00
N HIS A 34 9.72 22.53 11.52
CA HIS A 34 9.99 21.25 12.15
C HIS A 34 10.97 20.46 11.28
N THR A 35 12.24 20.83 11.44
CA THR A 35 13.37 19.93 11.25
C THR A 35 13.19 18.73 12.18
N GLU A 36 12.63 17.65 11.66
CA GLU A 36 13.05 16.33 12.10
C GLU A 36 14.58 16.27 11.93
N ALA A 37 15.30 15.80 12.95
CA ALA A 37 16.76 15.83 12.94
C ALA A 37 17.30 15.17 11.66
N PRO A 38 18.29 15.76 10.97
CA PRO A 38 18.89 15.11 9.81
C PRO A 38 19.41 13.73 10.21
N PRO A 39 19.33 12.72 9.33
CA PRO A 39 19.89 11.42 9.60
C PRO A 39 21.40 11.59 9.80
N SER A 40 21.95 10.68 10.59
CA SER A 40 23.27 10.84 11.16
C SER A 40 24.33 10.83 10.04
N ARG A 41 25.19 11.85 10.05
CA ARG A 41 26.53 11.91 9.42
C ARG A 41 26.78 10.91 8.29
N LEU A 42 26.79 11.40 7.03
CA LEU A 42 27.32 10.69 5.85
C LEU A 42 28.39 9.64 6.21
N GLU A 43 28.08 8.38 5.91
CA GLU A 43 28.95 7.27 6.28
C GLU A 43 30.37 7.49 5.70
N ARG A 44 31.39 7.39 6.57
CA ARG A 44 32.80 7.60 6.19
C ARG A 44 33.41 6.32 5.65
N ARG A 45 34.56 6.42 4.94
CA ARG A 45 35.37 5.23 4.64
C ARG A 45 35.68 4.48 5.94
N GLY A 46 35.46 3.17 5.93
CA GLY A 46 35.89 2.25 6.97
C GLY A 46 37.40 1.99 6.93
N PRO A 47 37.90 1.12 7.81
CA PRO A 47 39.30 0.71 7.79
C PRO A 47 39.63 -0.06 6.51
N ALA A 48 40.86 0.07 6.02
CA ALA A 48 41.29 -0.56 4.76
C ALA A 48 41.18 -2.11 4.77
N ILE A 49 41.18 -2.73 5.96
CA ILE A 49 41.00 -4.17 6.11
C ILE A 49 39.59 -4.66 5.71
N ASP A 50 38.59 -3.78 5.81
CA ASP A 50 37.21 -4.08 5.44
C ASP A 50 36.94 -3.73 3.97
N ALA A 51 37.91 -3.15 3.24
CA ALA A 51 37.72 -2.70 1.87
C ALA A 51 37.76 -3.86 0.88
N SER A 52 36.89 -3.80 -0.13
CA SER A 52 36.88 -4.72 -1.25
C SER A 52 38.24 -4.77 -1.96
N PRO A 53 38.69 -5.93 -2.47
CA PRO A 53 39.86 -6.00 -3.34
C PRO A 53 39.71 -5.18 -4.64
N LEU A 54 38.49 -4.78 -5.02
CA LEU A 54 38.24 -3.86 -6.14
C LEU A 54 38.62 -2.40 -5.81
N GLN A 55 38.78 -2.06 -4.52
CA GLN A 55 39.00 -0.69 -4.08
C GLN A 55 40.26 -0.08 -4.70
N ALA A 56 41.36 -0.85 -4.83
CA ALA A 56 42.60 -0.36 -5.44
C ALA A 56 42.42 0.05 -6.91
N ARG A 57 41.56 -0.66 -7.67
CA ARG A 57 41.25 -0.32 -9.07
C ARG A 57 40.44 0.96 -9.15
N ILE A 58 39.46 1.11 -8.26
CA ILE A 58 38.66 2.33 -8.14
C ILE A 58 39.56 3.49 -7.76
N ASP A 59 40.46 3.30 -6.79
CA ASP A 59 41.35 4.36 -6.29
C ASP A 59 42.40 4.83 -7.29
N ALA A 60 42.82 3.98 -8.23
CA ALA A 60 43.72 4.34 -9.32
C ALA A 60 43.03 4.98 -10.54
N ALA A 61 41.70 4.89 -10.64
CA ALA A 61 40.95 5.37 -11.80
C ALA A 61 40.92 6.91 -11.87
N GLN A 62 40.89 7.44 -13.09
CA GLN A 62 40.66 8.85 -13.37
C GLN A 62 39.15 9.15 -13.42
N PRO A 63 38.73 10.39 -13.14
CA PRO A 63 37.33 10.79 -13.32
C PRO A 63 36.83 10.52 -14.74
N GLY A 64 35.68 9.85 -14.85
CA GLY A 64 35.06 9.44 -16.11
C GLY A 64 35.50 8.06 -16.62
N ASP A 65 36.47 7.41 -15.96
CA ASP A 65 36.93 6.09 -16.37
C ASP A 65 35.82 5.03 -16.30
N ARG A 66 35.95 4.02 -17.15
CA ARG A 66 35.16 2.80 -17.11
C ARG A 66 35.97 1.66 -16.52
N ILE A 67 35.40 0.97 -15.53
CA ILE A 67 35.98 -0.21 -14.89
C ILE A 67 35.05 -1.40 -15.13
N ASP A 68 35.51 -2.36 -15.90
CA ASP A 68 34.81 -3.63 -16.11
C ASP A 68 35.24 -4.66 -15.05
N VAL A 69 34.27 -5.29 -14.37
CA VAL A 69 34.48 -6.28 -13.32
C VAL A 69 33.96 -7.62 -13.81
N ALA A 70 34.83 -8.62 -13.86
CA ALA A 70 34.46 -9.97 -14.24
C ALA A 70 33.66 -10.67 -13.13
N ALA A 71 32.94 -11.73 -13.49
CA ALA A 71 32.25 -12.58 -12.54
C ALA A 71 33.22 -13.10 -11.47
N GLY A 72 32.78 -13.09 -10.22
CA GLY A 72 33.58 -13.45 -9.06
C GLY A 72 32.93 -12.94 -7.77
N THR A 73 33.46 -13.38 -6.64
CA THR A 73 33.04 -12.90 -5.31
C THR A 73 34.11 -11.97 -4.76
N TYR A 74 33.70 -10.78 -4.34
CA TYR A 74 34.57 -9.75 -3.80
C TYR A 74 34.05 -9.37 -2.40
N THR A 75 34.76 -9.81 -1.37
CA THR A 75 34.42 -9.53 0.02
C THR A 75 35.04 -8.21 0.46
N GLY A 76 34.24 -7.38 1.13
CA GLY A 76 34.60 -6.06 1.62
C GLY A 76 33.77 -4.95 0.98
N ASP A 77 33.75 -3.81 1.65
CA ASP A 77 32.96 -2.65 1.28
C ASP A 77 33.65 -1.86 0.15
N LEU A 78 32.83 -1.22 -0.69
CA LEU A 78 33.29 -0.52 -1.89
C LEU A 78 32.97 0.97 -1.80
N TYR A 79 33.99 1.82 -1.92
CA TYR A 79 33.86 3.27 -1.85
C TYR A 79 34.15 3.92 -3.22
N ILE A 80 33.14 4.59 -3.78
CA ILE A 80 33.21 5.30 -5.06
C ILE A 80 33.18 6.80 -4.80
N ASP A 81 34.37 7.40 -4.76
CA ASP A 81 34.61 8.82 -4.44
C ASP A 81 34.99 9.67 -5.65
N ARG A 82 34.95 9.08 -6.84
CA ARG A 82 35.26 9.76 -8.08
C ARG A 82 34.21 9.40 -9.13
N PRO A 83 33.83 10.34 -10.03
CA PRO A 83 32.92 10.04 -11.13
C PRO A 83 33.51 8.91 -11.98
N LEU A 84 32.77 7.82 -12.17
CA LEU A 84 33.23 6.68 -12.97
C LEU A 84 32.05 5.81 -13.38
N THR A 85 32.30 4.90 -14.33
CA THR A 85 31.37 3.84 -14.71
C THR A 85 31.92 2.49 -14.27
N LEU A 86 31.22 1.82 -13.35
CA LEU A 86 31.58 0.48 -12.87
C LEU A 86 30.56 -0.54 -13.38
N VAL A 87 31.01 -1.50 -14.19
CA VAL A 87 30.12 -2.49 -14.83
C VAL A 87 30.54 -3.91 -14.50
N GLY A 88 29.59 -4.68 -14.00
CA GLY A 88 29.72 -6.09 -13.72
C GLY A 88 29.33 -6.96 -14.91
N HIS A 89 30.26 -7.79 -15.38
CA HIS A 89 30.02 -8.81 -16.41
C HIS A 89 29.81 -10.18 -15.74
N GLY A 90 28.67 -10.80 -16.01
CA GLY A 90 28.35 -12.12 -15.44
C GLY A 90 27.95 -12.09 -13.96
N ARG A 91 27.41 -10.96 -13.47
CA ARG A 91 26.94 -10.73 -12.08
C ARG A 91 28.02 -10.92 -11.01
N PRO A 92 29.06 -10.07 -10.96
CA PRO A 92 29.99 -10.07 -9.83
C PRO A 92 29.25 -9.89 -8.51
N LYS A 93 29.61 -10.68 -7.50
CA LYS A 93 29.01 -10.63 -6.16
C LYS A 93 29.88 -9.81 -5.22
N LEU A 94 29.33 -8.71 -4.69
CA LEU A 94 29.90 -7.92 -3.62
C LEU A 94 29.31 -8.40 -2.28
N VAL A 95 30.18 -8.81 -1.36
CA VAL A 95 29.79 -9.25 -0.02
C VAL A 95 30.30 -8.22 0.97
N GLY A 96 29.40 -7.46 1.57
CA GLY A 96 29.76 -6.40 2.51
C GLY A 96 30.39 -6.94 3.79
N SER A 97 30.91 -6.02 4.59
CA SER A 97 31.51 -6.31 5.90
C SER A 97 30.49 -6.71 6.98
N GLY A 98 29.21 -6.41 6.76
CA GLY A 98 28.09 -6.73 7.65
C GLY A 98 27.74 -5.63 8.67
N HIS A 99 28.59 -4.61 8.83
CA HIS A 99 28.38 -3.49 9.75
C HIS A 99 28.29 -2.12 9.06
N ARG A 100 28.46 -2.07 7.73
CA ARG A 100 28.47 -0.86 6.91
C ARG A 100 27.69 -1.06 5.62
N SER A 101 27.54 0.02 4.86
CA SER A 101 26.99 -0.09 3.51
C SER A 101 27.95 -0.82 2.57
N VAL A 102 27.44 -1.77 1.77
CA VAL A 102 28.29 -2.60 0.89
C VAL A 102 28.93 -1.77 -0.22
N VAL A 103 28.15 -0.86 -0.81
CA VAL A 103 28.62 0.09 -1.83
C VAL A 103 28.25 1.49 -1.40
N MET A 104 29.23 2.40 -1.42
CA MET A 104 29.04 3.80 -1.05
C MET A 104 29.43 4.69 -2.22
N ILE A 105 28.43 5.31 -2.84
CA ILE A 105 28.56 6.20 -3.98
C ILE A 105 28.51 7.64 -3.45
N ARG A 106 29.67 8.28 -3.31
CA ARG A 106 29.78 9.66 -2.83
C ARG A 106 30.11 10.67 -3.92
N ALA A 107 30.69 10.22 -5.02
CA ALA A 107 30.91 11.06 -6.19
C ALA A 107 29.65 11.21 -7.06
N ASP A 108 29.55 12.37 -7.69
CA ASP A 108 28.55 12.64 -8.71
C ASP A 108 28.83 11.83 -10.00
N HIS A 109 27.80 11.66 -10.83
CA HIS A 109 27.90 11.07 -12.16
C HIS A 109 28.51 9.65 -12.17
N VAL A 110 28.20 8.85 -11.15
CA VAL A 110 28.61 7.45 -11.08
C VAL A 110 27.57 6.56 -11.74
N THR A 111 28.00 5.68 -12.65
CA THR A 111 27.18 4.57 -13.14
C THR A 111 27.62 3.28 -12.48
N PHE A 112 26.68 2.54 -11.88
CA PHE A 112 26.91 1.28 -11.20
C PHE A 112 25.94 0.22 -11.73
N ASP A 113 26.45 -0.78 -12.45
CA ASP A 113 25.63 -1.62 -13.32
C ASP A 113 25.96 -3.11 -13.19
N GLY A 114 24.94 -3.93 -12.91
CA GLY A 114 25.02 -5.39 -13.10
C GLY A 114 25.67 -6.21 -11.98
N PHE A 115 25.55 -5.77 -10.72
CA PHE A 115 26.13 -6.45 -9.55
C PHE A 115 25.10 -7.22 -8.72
N ASP A 116 25.56 -8.32 -8.10
CA ASP A 116 24.88 -8.95 -6.97
C ASP A 116 25.50 -8.39 -5.68
N ILE A 117 24.66 -7.95 -4.73
CA ILE A 117 25.07 -7.29 -3.49
C ILE A 117 24.44 -8.01 -2.31
N ASP A 118 25.26 -8.33 -1.33
CA ASP A 118 24.91 -9.09 -0.15
C ASP A 118 25.37 -8.36 1.11
N GLY A 119 24.40 -7.88 1.90
CA GLY A 119 24.62 -7.13 3.14
C GLY A 119 24.91 -7.99 4.38
N GLN A 120 25.03 -9.32 4.23
CA GLN A 120 25.33 -10.26 5.32
C GLN A 120 24.33 -10.28 6.50
N LEU A 121 23.07 -9.87 6.28
CA LEU A 121 21.99 -9.83 7.29
C LEU A 121 22.21 -8.82 8.43
N GLY A 122 23.28 -8.03 8.37
CA GLY A 122 23.64 -7.05 9.38
C GLY A 122 23.11 -5.65 9.08
N GLY A 123 23.75 -4.65 9.68
CA GLY A 123 23.40 -3.25 9.52
C GLY A 123 22.79 -2.60 10.76
N SER A 124 22.68 -1.28 10.70
CA SER A 124 22.24 -0.40 11.77
C SER A 124 21.26 0.64 11.21
N LEU A 125 20.07 0.72 11.82
CA LEU A 125 19.07 1.72 11.46
C LEU A 125 19.54 3.14 11.78
N SER A 126 20.41 3.32 12.78
CA SER A 126 20.93 4.64 13.15
C SER A 126 22.04 5.13 12.23
N ASP A 127 22.73 4.20 11.56
CA ASP A 127 23.82 4.50 10.63
C ASP A 127 23.39 4.38 9.16
N ASP A 128 22.09 4.19 8.92
CA ASP A 128 21.48 4.12 7.58
C ASP A 128 22.15 3.09 6.63
N THR A 129 22.67 2.00 7.18
CA THR A 129 23.47 1.03 6.41
C THR A 129 22.66 0.36 5.30
N ALA A 130 23.19 0.37 4.08
CA ALA A 130 22.48 -0.08 2.89
C ALA A 130 23.28 -1.04 2.01
N GLY A 131 22.61 -1.72 1.09
CA GLY A 131 23.30 -2.45 0.01
C GLY A 131 24.05 -1.46 -0.87
N ILE A 132 23.39 -0.36 -1.22
CA ILE A 132 23.99 0.80 -1.89
C ILE A 132 23.56 2.06 -1.16
N HIS A 133 24.51 2.81 -0.62
CA HIS A 133 24.29 4.15 -0.08
C HIS A 133 24.80 5.20 -1.07
N VAL A 134 23.96 6.18 -1.40
CA VAL A 134 24.24 7.21 -2.41
C VAL A 134 24.11 8.59 -1.78
N SER A 135 25.16 9.40 -1.94
CA SER A 135 25.15 10.82 -1.59
C SER A 135 25.68 11.73 -2.70
N GLY A 136 26.17 11.15 -3.80
CA GLY A 136 26.51 11.90 -5.01
C GLY A 136 25.27 12.11 -5.89
N HIS A 137 25.29 13.19 -6.68
CA HIS A 137 24.23 13.55 -7.61
C HIS A 137 24.35 12.79 -8.93
N ALA A 138 23.23 12.67 -9.64
CA ALA A 138 23.17 12.05 -10.97
C ALA A 138 23.79 10.64 -11.02
N ALA A 139 23.63 9.87 -9.94
CA ALA A 139 24.04 8.47 -9.90
C ALA A 139 23.05 7.61 -10.71
N VAL A 140 23.57 6.58 -11.38
CA VAL A 140 22.78 5.66 -12.21
C VAL A 140 23.05 4.24 -11.74
N ILE A 141 22.08 3.64 -11.05
CA ILE A 141 22.15 2.29 -10.50
C ILE A 141 21.23 1.38 -11.29
N VAL A 142 21.79 0.37 -11.98
CA VAL A 142 21.04 -0.38 -12.98
C VAL A 142 21.31 -1.88 -12.88
N ARG A 143 20.25 -2.70 -13.04
CA ARG A 143 20.34 -4.18 -13.13
C ARG A 143 21.02 -4.86 -11.92
N CYS A 144 20.96 -4.23 -10.74
CA CYS A 144 21.51 -4.79 -9.51
C CYS A 144 20.54 -5.80 -8.86
N ARG A 145 21.08 -6.76 -8.10
CA ARG A 145 20.32 -7.58 -7.14
C ARG A 145 20.88 -7.36 -5.76
N ILE A 146 20.03 -6.91 -4.84
CA ILE A 146 20.41 -6.60 -3.47
C ILE A 146 19.66 -7.56 -2.56
N GLU A 147 20.38 -8.32 -1.75
CA GLU A 147 19.84 -9.24 -0.76
C GLU A 147 20.44 -9.00 0.62
N ARG A 148 19.70 -9.42 1.65
CA ARG A 148 20.21 -9.53 3.03
C ARG A 148 20.85 -8.24 3.54
N SER A 149 20.28 -7.11 3.14
CA SER A 149 20.66 -5.78 3.58
C SER A 149 19.52 -5.13 4.35
N LEU A 150 19.86 -4.27 5.32
CA LEU A 150 18.89 -3.53 6.11
C LEU A 150 18.07 -2.59 5.22
N PHE A 151 18.73 -1.61 4.59
CA PHE A 151 18.18 -0.85 3.46
C PHE A 151 18.70 -1.43 2.14
N GLY A 152 17.88 -1.49 1.10
CA GLY A 152 18.35 -1.93 -0.22
C GLY A 152 19.23 -0.87 -0.86
N VAL A 153 18.61 0.26 -1.25
CA VAL A 153 19.29 1.47 -1.69
C VAL A 153 18.87 2.64 -0.81
N TYR A 154 19.83 3.42 -0.32
CA TYR A 154 19.59 4.61 0.49
C TYR A 154 20.13 5.84 -0.26
N LEU A 155 19.25 6.81 -0.53
CA LEU A 155 19.58 8.08 -1.17
C LEU A 155 19.56 9.20 -0.13
N TYR A 156 20.70 9.86 0.07
CA TYR A 156 20.84 10.98 0.97
C TYR A 156 21.21 12.23 0.18
N ALA A 157 20.24 13.13 -0.01
CA ALA A 157 20.42 14.36 -0.78
C ALA A 157 21.02 14.13 -2.19
N ALA A 158 20.64 13.03 -2.84
CA ALA A 158 21.25 12.53 -4.06
C ALA A 158 20.40 12.88 -5.29
N ASP A 159 20.27 14.18 -5.57
CA ASP A 159 19.50 14.70 -6.71
C ASP A 159 19.81 14.01 -8.05
N ASP A 160 18.79 13.94 -8.93
CA ASP A 160 18.89 13.41 -10.30
C ASP A 160 19.29 11.92 -10.37
N THR A 161 19.16 11.18 -9.27
CA THR A 161 19.49 9.76 -9.22
C THR A 161 18.49 8.91 -10.00
N VAL A 162 19.01 7.95 -10.77
CA VAL A 162 18.24 6.92 -11.48
C VAL A 162 18.50 5.56 -10.86
N ILE A 163 17.43 4.86 -10.48
CA ILE A 163 17.48 3.45 -10.08
C ILE A 163 16.57 2.66 -11.01
N ASP A 164 17.17 1.82 -11.84
CA ASP A 164 16.47 1.09 -12.90
C ASP A 164 16.70 -0.42 -12.84
N ALA A 165 15.65 -1.19 -13.12
CA ALA A 165 15.67 -2.65 -13.24
C ALA A 165 16.38 -3.37 -12.06
N THR A 166 16.29 -2.82 -10.85
CA THR A 166 16.95 -3.36 -9.65
C THR A 166 15.99 -4.24 -8.86
N THR A 167 16.48 -5.40 -8.40
CA THR A 167 15.71 -6.31 -7.54
C THR A 167 16.24 -6.24 -6.11
N ILE A 168 15.36 -6.02 -5.14
CA ILE A 168 15.70 -5.89 -3.72
C ILE A 168 14.88 -6.89 -2.93
N THR A 169 15.58 -7.74 -2.17
CA THR A 169 14.98 -8.69 -1.22
C THR A 169 15.51 -8.37 0.17
N GLY A 170 14.64 -7.87 1.04
CA GLY A 170 15.01 -7.53 2.41
C GLY A 170 15.32 -8.75 3.29
N ILE A 171 15.59 -8.50 4.56
CA ILE A 171 15.95 -9.54 5.53
C ILE A 171 14.67 -10.22 6.05
N LEU A 172 14.48 -11.49 5.69
CA LEU A 172 13.38 -12.31 6.17
C LEU A 172 13.47 -12.57 7.69
N GLY A 173 12.33 -12.59 8.35
CA GLY A 173 12.21 -12.96 9.77
C GLY A 173 12.49 -11.84 10.78
N LYS A 174 12.87 -10.64 10.33
CA LYS A 174 12.91 -9.45 11.19
C LYS A 174 11.52 -8.87 11.41
N ASP A 175 11.30 -8.32 12.60
CA ASP A 175 10.09 -7.54 12.85
C ASP A 175 10.09 -6.27 11.98
N PRO A 176 8.92 -5.76 11.55
CA PRO A 176 8.85 -4.60 10.66
C PRO A 176 9.59 -3.36 11.18
N GLY A 177 9.66 -3.16 12.50
CA GLY A 177 10.39 -2.05 13.12
C GLY A 177 11.91 -2.16 13.00
N GLU A 178 12.44 -3.36 12.80
CA GLU A 178 13.86 -3.67 12.70
C GLU A 178 14.35 -3.76 11.25
N GLN A 179 13.45 -3.61 10.28
CA GLN A 179 13.75 -3.65 8.86
C GLN A 179 13.94 -2.24 8.31
N GLY A 180 14.88 -2.08 7.37
CA GLY A 180 14.96 -0.91 6.51
C GLY A 180 14.02 -1.03 5.31
N SER A 181 13.94 0.04 4.53
CA SER A 181 13.14 0.10 3.31
C SER A 181 13.91 -0.46 2.11
N GLY A 182 13.19 -0.88 1.07
CA GLY A 182 13.83 -1.35 -0.17
C GLY A 182 14.61 -0.22 -0.82
N ILE A 183 13.93 0.86 -1.19
CA ILE A 183 14.56 2.12 -1.58
C ILE A 183 14.11 3.21 -0.62
N HIS A 184 15.08 3.82 0.07
CA HIS A 184 14.87 4.93 0.98
C HIS A 184 15.44 6.19 0.36
N SER A 185 14.69 7.29 0.36
CA SER A 185 15.12 8.58 -0.18
C SER A 185 14.87 9.68 0.83
N TRP A 186 15.92 10.43 1.13
CA TRP A 186 15.87 11.60 2.00
C TRP A 186 16.34 12.84 1.22
N ASN A 187 15.53 13.91 1.23
CA ASN A 187 15.87 15.23 0.69
C ASN A 187 16.43 15.21 -0.75
N THR A 188 15.85 14.38 -1.61
CA THR A 188 16.34 14.17 -2.97
C THR A 188 15.32 14.66 -3.99
N LYS A 189 15.78 15.37 -5.02
CA LYS A 189 14.93 15.90 -6.09
C LYS A 189 15.18 15.20 -7.42
N ARG A 190 14.19 15.22 -8.31
CA ARG A 190 14.31 14.77 -9.71
C ARG A 190 14.78 13.32 -9.85
N PHE A 191 14.44 12.48 -8.87
CA PHE A 191 14.77 11.05 -8.92
C PHE A 191 13.92 10.32 -9.96
N ARG A 192 14.43 9.19 -10.46
CA ARG A 192 13.68 8.26 -11.31
C ARG A 192 13.86 6.82 -10.85
N LEU A 193 12.79 6.22 -10.34
CA LEU A 193 12.76 4.84 -9.85
C LEU A 193 11.92 4.01 -10.82
N THR A 194 12.57 3.25 -11.71
CA THR A 194 11.90 2.55 -12.82
C THR A 194 12.14 1.03 -12.79
N GLY A 195 11.11 0.24 -13.08
CA GLY A 195 11.29 -1.20 -13.37
C GLY A 195 11.83 -2.03 -12.20
N ASN A 196 11.74 -1.54 -10.97
CA ASN A 196 12.31 -2.20 -9.79
C ASN A 196 11.35 -3.25 -9.23
N THR A 197 11.91 -4.30 -8.65
CA THR A 197 11.15 -5.34 -7.93
C THR A 197 11.60 -5.39 -6.48
N ILE A 198 10.69 -5.13 -5.54
CA ILE A 198 11.02 -5.03 -4.10
C ILE A 198 10.12 -5.96 -3.29
N ARG A 199 10.73 -6.78 -2.41
CA ARG A 199 10.02 -7.67 -1.49
C ARG A 199 10.68 -7.77 -0.13
N TYR A 200 9.87 -8.06 0.89
CA TYR A 200 10.33 -8.43 2.23
C TYR A 200 11.21 -7.39 2.93
N SER A 201 11.01 -6.11 2.59
CA SER A 201 11.52 -4.94 3.32
C SER A 201 10.42 -4.34 4.20
N ARG A 202 10.76 -3.37 5.05
CA ARG A 202 9.76 -2.63 5.84
C ARG A 202 8.78 -1.93 4.91
N ASP A 203 9.25 -0.95 4.16
CA ASP A 203 8.51 -0.29 3.08
C ASP A 203 9.20 -0.61 1.76
N GLY A 204 8.47 -0.62 0.65
CA GLY A 204 9.04 -0.78 -0.69
C GLY A 204 9.86 0.42 -1.07
N PHE A 205 9.17 1.55 -1.24
CA PHE A 205 9.73 2.87 -1.40
C PHE A 205 9.35 3.74 -0.19
N TYR A 206 10.33 4.36 0.46
CA TYR A 206 10.13 5.37 1.49
C TYR A 206 10.77 6.67 1.03
N LEU A 207 9.98 7.67 0.64
CA LEU A 207 10.47 8.95 0.15
C LEU A 207 10.06 10.06 1.13
N GLN A 208 11.07 10.71 1.69
CA GLN A 208 10.92 11.78 2.67
C GLN A 208 11.59 13.05 2.17
N SER A 209 10.84 14.16 2.21
CA SER A 209 11.27 15.47 1.70
C SER A 209 11.83 15.41 0.28
N SER A 210 11.30 14.48 -0.54
CA SER A 210 11.86 14.16 -1.85
C SER A 210 10.82 14.46 -2.94
N SER A 211 11.15 15.33 -3.88
CA SER A 211 10.17 15.94 -4.79
C SER A 211 10.58 15.89 -6.26
N ASP A 212 9.62 16.22 -7.12
CA ASP A 212 9.84 16.38 -8.57
C ASP A 212 10.34 15.08 -9.26
N GLY A 213 10.02 13.92 -8.69
CA GLY A 213 10.49 12.62 -9.14
C GLY A 213 9.41 11.70 -9.68
N PHE A 214 9.87 10.59 -10.26
CA PHE A 214 9.03 9.59 -10.94
C PHE A 214 9.24 8.18 -10.36
N VAL A 215 8.15 7.48 -10.06
CA VAL A 215 8.14 6.05 -9.69
C VAL A 215 7.32 5.29 -10.72
N LEU A 216 7.98 4.55 -11.62
CA LEU A 216 7.35 4.02 -12.85
C LEU A 216 7.57 2.51 -13.03
N ASN A 217 6.54 1.77 -13.43
CA ASN A 217 6.65 0.35 -13.82
C ASN A 217 7.31 -0.55 -12.74
N ASN A 218 7.13 -0.24 -11.46
CA ASN A 218 7.70 -1.02 -10.36
C ASN A 218 6.72 -2.08 -9.86
N ARG A 219 7.27 -3.16 -9.29
CA ARG A 219 6.51 -4.21 -8.62
C ARG A 219 6.97 -4.36 -7.18
N VAL A 220 6.08 -4.07 -6.24
CA VAL A 220 6.35 -4.17 -4.81
C VAL A 220 5.36 -5.13 -4.18
N SER A 221 5.85 -6.10 -3.42
CA SER A 221 4.97 -7.02 -2.71
C SER A 221 5.49 -7.45 -1.36
N ASP A 222 4.58 -7.83 -0.47
CA ASP A 222 4.92 -8.46 0.82
C ASP A 222 5.80 -7.53 1.68
N VAL A 223 5.35 -6.28 1.83
CA VAL A 223 5.95 -5.19 2.62
C VAL A 223 4.89 -4.52 3.49
N ARG A 224 5.26 -3.65 4.43
CA ARG A 224 4.29 -2.81 5.16
C ARG A 224 3.62 -1.83 4.20
N TYR A 225 4.37 -0.88 3.63
CA TYR A 225 3.84 0.08 2.65
C TYR A 225 4.55 -0.08 1.31
N GLY A 226 3.79 -0.24 0.23
CA GLY A 226 4.37 -0.36 -1.11
C GLY A 226 5.11 0.92 -1.54
N LEU A 227 4.44 2.06 -1.40
CA LEU A 227 4.98 3.40 -1.58
C LEU A 227 4.60 4.27 -0.39
N HIS A 228 5.58 4.93 0.23
CA HIS A 228 5.38 5.78 1.40
C HIS A 228 5.98 7.17 1.13
N TYR A 229 5.12 8.20 1.06
CA TYR A 229 5.55 9.60 0.95
C TYR A 229 5.37 10.34 2.26
N MET A 230 6.39 11.11 2.62
CA MET A 230 6.39 12.07 3.72
C MET A 230 6.92 13.40 3.19
N PHE A 231 6.10 14.44 3.17
CA PHE A 231 6.52 15.80 2.75
C PHE A 231 7.15 15.86 1.35
N SER A 232 6.59 15.10 0.40
CA SER A 232 7.22 14.77 -0.88
C SER A 232 6.33 15.20 -2.05
N ASP A 233 6.43 16.49 -2.40
CA ASP A 233 5.55 17.18 -3.35
C ASP A 233 5.91 16.93 -4.83
N ARG A 234 4.97 17.22 -5.74
CA ARG A 234 5.17 17.25 -7.20
C ARG A 234 5.75 15.96 -7.78
N ASN A 235 5.38 14.84 -7.19
CA ASN A 235 5.81 13.52 -7.65
C ASN A 235 4.73 12.87 -8.51
N ALA A 236 5.18 12.04 -9.45
CA ALA A 236 4.29 11.19 -10.24
C ALA A 236 4.65 9.71 -10.09
N PHE A 237 3.63 8.86 -9.97
CA PHE A 237 3.84 7.42 -9.98
C PHE A 237 2.81 6.72 -10.87
N GLU A 238 3.31 5.96 -11.84
CA GLU A 238 2.49 5.38 -12.90
C GLU A 238 2.87 3.93 -13.20
N ASP A 239 1.89 3.14 -13.60
CA ASP A 239 2.05 1.76 -14.07
C ASP A 239 2.72 0.83 -13.02
N ASN A 240 2.58 1.14 -11.72
CA ASN A 240 3.14 0.33 -10.65
C ASN A 240 2.15 -0.71 -10.13
N VAL A 241 2.66 -1.82 -9.60
CA VAL A 241 1.89 -2.85 -8.91
C VAL A 241 2.35 -2.93 -7.46
N PHE A 242 1.45 -2.60 -6.54
CA PHE A 242 1.63 -2.73 -5.10
C PHE A 242 0.66 -3.80 -4.59
N GLU A 243 1.19 -4.91 -4.06
CA GLU A 243 0.34 -6.03 -3.66
C GLU A 243 0.73 -6.67 -2.31
N ARG A 244 -0.27 -7.21 -1.59
CA ARG A 244 -0.05 -7.97 -0.35
C ARG A 244 0.77 -7.20 0.71
N GLY A 245 0.55 -5.90 0.82
CA GLY A 245 1.09 -5.08 1.90
C GLY A 245 0.03 -4.58 2.87
N ALA A 246 0.45 -4.03 4.01
CA ALA A 246 -0.48 -3.35 4.92
C ALA A 246 -1.10 -2.11 4.25
N ALA A 247 -0.31 -1.36 3.48
CA ALA A 247 -0.83 -0.41 2.51
C ALA A 247 -0.19 -0.60 1.13
N GLY A 248 -1.00 -0.51 0.06
CA GLY A 248 -0.46 -0.43 -1.29
C GLY A 248 0.36 0.85 -1.47
N ALA A 249 -0.23 2.00 -1.16
CA ALA A 249 0.51 3.24 -0.94
C ALA A 249 -0.06 4.06 0.23
N ALA A 250 0.84 4.74 0.93
CA ALA A 250 0.55 5.71 1.98
C ALA A 250 1.20 7.06 1.63
N LEU A 251 0.37 8.00 1.20
CA LEU A 251 0.78 9.34 0.82
C LEU A 251 0.46 10.27 1.99
N MET A 252 1.47 10.96 2.52
CA MET A 252 1.32 11.82 3.69
C MET A 252 1.96 13.19 3.50
N TYR A 253 1.23 14.23 3.92
CA TYR A 253 1.72 15.62 4.01
C TYR A 253 2.34 16.14 2.70
N SER A 254 1.75 15.79 1.57
CA SER A 254 2.34 16.02 0.24
C SER A 254 1.30 16.60 -0.71
N LYS A 255 1.73 17.50 -1.60
CA LYS A 255 0.84 18.17 -2.56
C LYS A 255 1.28 18.00 -4.01
N ASP A 256 0.35 18.31 -4.92
CA ASP A 256 0.57 18.33 -6.37
C ASP A 256 1.01 16.95 -6.91
N LEU A 257 0.39 15.88 -6.40
CA LEU A 257 0.73 14.52 -6.81
C LEU A 257 -0.12 14.06 -7.99
N THR A 258 0.46 13.22 -8.84
CA THR A 258 -0.28 12.59 -9.94
C THR A 258 -0.01 11.10 -10.00
N PHE A 259 -1.05 10.28 -10.08
CA PHE A 259 -0.85 8.85 -10.25
C PHE A 259 -1.85 8.19 -11.18
N ARG A 260 -1.29 7.38 -12.08
CA ARG A 260 -2.02 6.81 -13.20
C ARG A 260 -1.76 5.33 -13.38
N ARG A 261 -2.80 4.57 -13.70
CA ARG A 261 -2.66 3.16 -14.12
C ARG A 261 -1.89 2.29 -13.12
N ASN A 262 -1.98 2.60 -11.83
CA ASN A 262 -1.40 1.78 -10.79
C ASN A 262 -2.38 0.68 -10.35
N SER A 263 -1.86 -0.42 -9.83
CA SER A 263 -2.62 -1.51 -9.23
C SER A 263 -2.31 -1.60 -7.74
N PHE A 264 -3.33 -1.45 -6.89
CA PHE A 264 -3.27 -1.60 -5.44
C PHE A 264 -4.11 -2.81 -5.03
N LEU A 265 -3.44 -3.91 -4.72
CA LEU A 265 -4.08 -5.22 -4.66
C LEU A 265 -3.85 -5.94 -3.33
N HIS A 266 -4.87 -6.64 -2.84
CA HIS A 266 -4.72 -7.62 -1.77
C HIS A 266 -4.16 -7.05 -0.46
N SER A 267 -4.38 -5.76 -0.15
CA SER A 267 -4.06 -5.19 1.17
C SER A 267 -5.10 -5.59 2.19
N ARG A 268 -4.91 -6.78 2.75
CA ARG A 268 -5.79 -7.42 3.75
C ARG A 268 -5.21 -7.35 5.16
N GLY A 269 -6.08 -7.48 6.17
CA GLY A 269 -5.72 -7.41 7.59
C GLY A 269 -6.30 -6.20 8.33
N PHE A 270 -6.05 -6.15 9.64
CA PHE A 270 -6.54 -5.08 10.51
C PHE A 270 -5.80 -3.77 10.20
N GLY A 271 -6.56 -2.71 9.90
CA GLY A 271 -6.00 -1.40 9.53
C GLY A 271 -5.47 -1.31 8.08
N SER A 272 -5.47 -2.39 7.31
CA SER A 272 -4.93 -2.38 5.94
C SER A 272 -5.77 -1.56 4.97
N VAL A 273 -5.11 -1.03 3.94
CA VAL A 273 -5.69 -0.09 2.96
C VAL A 273 -5.01 -0.23 1.58
N GLY A 274 -5.76 -0.12 0.48
CA GLY A 274 -5.17 -0.10 -0.86
C GLY A 274 -4.36 1.19 -1.09
N LEU A 275 -5.02 2.33 -0.93
CA LEU A 275 -4.43 3.66 -1.10
C LEU A 275 -4.87 4.59 0.05
N LEU A 276 -3.90 5.17 0.75
CA LEU A 276 -4.11 6.12 1.83
C LEU A 276 -3.56 7.50 1.45
N LEU A 277 -4.38 8.53 1.62
CA LEU A 277 -3.98 9.93 1.58
C LEU A 277 -4.27 10.56 2.94
N ARG A 278 -3.23 11.16 3.54
CA ARG A 278 -3.31 11.90 4.78
C ARG A 278 -2.68 13.27 4.62
N ALA A 279 -3.46 14.33 4.79
CA ALA A 279 -3.02 15.70 4.55
C ALA A 279 -2.37 15.85 3.15
N CYS A 280 -3.06 15.34 2.13
CA CYS A 280 -2.63 15.49 0.74
C CYS A 280 -3.56 16.42 -0.03
N ASP A 281 -2.96 17.35 -0.77
CA ASP A 281 -3.68 18.40 -1.48
C ASP A 281 -3.38 18.40 -2.98
N ASN A 282 -4.38 18.74 -3.78
CA ASN A 282 -4.25 18.88 -5.24
C ASN A 282 -3.70 17.60 -5.91
N VAL A 283 -4.25 16.44 -5.53
CA VAL A 283 -3.91 15.14 -6.12
C VAL A 283 -4.81 14.81 -7.30
N LEU A 284 -4.21 14.30 -8.38
CA LEU A 284 -4.91 13.71 -9.52
C LEU A 284 -4.67 12.19 -9.60
N ALA A 285 -5.74 11.42 -9.45
CA ALA A 285 -5.75 9.97 -9.44
C ALA A 285 -6.57 9.43 -10.62
N GLU A 286 -5.90 8.93 -11.66
CA GLU A 286 -6.58 8.52 -12.91
C GLU A 286 -6.33 7.05 -13.29
N ASP A 287 -7.38 6.39 -13.80
CA ASP A 287 -7.24 5.07 -14.43
C ASP A 287 -6.56 4.00 -13.54
N ASN A 288 -6.69 4.08 -12.21
CA ASN A 288 -6.07 3.12 -11.30
C ASN A 288 -7.00 1.93 -11.00
N LEU A 289 -6.40 0.77 -10.71
CA LEU A 289 -7.07 -0.41 -10.19
C LEU A 289 -6.83 -0.51 -8.67
N ILE A 290 -7.89 -0.44 -7.88
CA ILE A 290 -7.86 -0.64 -6.42
C ILE A 290 -8.77 -1.82 -6.09
N ALA A 291 -8.21 -3.01 -5.87
CA ALA A 291 -9.00 -4.23 -5.81
C ALA A 291 -8.62 -5.18 -4.65
N ASP A 292 -9.63 -5.86 -4.09
CA ASP A 292 -9.50 -6.86 -3.01
C ASP A 292 -8.73 -6.33 -1.78
N ASN A 293 -9.12 -5.15 -1.30
CA ASN A 293 -8.52 -4.52 -0.13
C ASN A 293 -9.49 -4.50 1.06
N ALA A 294 -8.97 -4.48 2.29
CA ALA A 294 -9.82 -4.26 3.46
C ALA A 294 -10.49 -2.87 3.42
N ARG A 295 -9.75 -1.86 2.95
CA ARG A 295 -10.25 -0.52 2.61
C ARG A 295 -9.65 -0.14 1.27
N GLY A 296 -10.45 0.24 0.28
CA GLY A 296 -9.96 0.62 -1.03
C GLY A 296 -9.15 1.91 -0.96
N LEU A 297 -9.85 3.03 -0.74
CA LEU A 297 -9.27 4.36 -0.61
C LEU A 297 -9.57 4.96 0.77
N PHE A 298 -8.57 5.54 1.43
CA PHE A 298 -8.69 6.20 2.73
C PHE A 298 -8.24 7.66 2.63
N LEU A 299 -9.11 8.60 2.99
CA LEU A 299 -8.85 10.04 2.94
C LEU A 299 -9.01 10.68 4.33
N GLU A 300 -7.93 11.26 4.84
CA GLU A 300 -7.92 12.05 6.07
C GLU A 300 -7.26 13.41 5.83
N GLY A 301 -7.95 14.51 6.17
CA GLY A 301 -7.40 15.87 6.05
C GLY A 301 -6.94 16.25 4.64
N SER A 302 -7.44 15.57 3.61
CA SER A 302 -6.93 15.70 2.23
C SER A 302 -7.90 16.52 1.39
N THR A 303 -7.40 17.54 0.66
CA THR A 303 -8.24 18.58 0.08
C THR A 303 -8.03 18.75 -1.44
N LEU A 304 -9.09 19.08 -2.18
CA LEU A 304 -9.03 19.39 -3.62
C LEU A 304 -8.47 18.22 -4.49
N ASN A 305 -8.74 16.98 -4.11
CA ASN A 305 -8.26 15.82 -4.86
C ASN A 305 -9.31 15.33 -5.86
N VAL A 306 -8.87 14.86 -7.02
CA VAL A 306 -9.72 14.36 -8.10
C VAL A 306 -9.40 12.90 -8.39
N PHE A 307 -10.40 12.04 -8.25
CA PHE A 307 -10.35 10.62 -8.57
C PHE A 307 -11.22 10.38 -9.80
N ARG A 308 -10.59 10.04 -10.93
CA ARG A 308 -11.30 9.89 -12.21
C ARG A 308 -10.99 8.58 -12.92
N GLY A 309 -12.02 7.91 -13.44
CA GLY A 309 -11.83 6.73 -14.30
C GLY A 309 -11.15 5.54 -13.58
N ASN A 310 -11.19 5.50 -12.25
CA ASN A 310 -10.61 4.41 -11.48
C ASN A 310 -11.59 3.25 -11.36
N LEU A 311 -11.07 2.02 -11.21
CA LEU A 311 -11.83 0.84 -10.83
C LEU A 311 -11.55 0.51 -9.36
N ILE A 312 -12.57 0.61 -8.51
CA ILE A 312 -12.51 0.22 -7.11
C ILE A 312 -13.38 -1.02 -6.92
N ALA A 313 -12.77 -2.16 -6.65
CA ALA A 313 -13.46 -3.45 -6.68
C ALA A 313 -13.20 -4.33 -5.47
N GLU A 314 -14.21 -5.14 -5.12
CA GLU A 314 -14.11 -6.27 -4.18
C GLU A 314 -13.49 -5.92 -2.81
N SER A 315 -13.60 -4.66 -2.39
CA SER A 315 -13.07 -4.20 -1.10
C SER A 315 -14.14 -4.24 0.00
N ASP A 316 -13.74 -4.44 1.26
CA ASP A 316 -14.73 -4.49 2.37
C ASP A 316 -15.39 -3.11 2.58
N ALA A 317 -14.59 -2.05 2.44
CA ALA A 317 -15.07 -0.69 2.25
C ALA A 317 -14.37 -0.10 1.03
N ALA A 318 -15.13 0.41 0.05
CA ALA A 318 -14.55 1.04 -1.13
C ALA A 318 -13.85 2.35 -0.75
N LEU A 319 -14.57 3.20 0.01
CA LEU A 319 -14.10 4.50 0.44
C LEU A 319 -14.21 4.65 1.96
N VAL A 320 -13.18 5.21 2.57
CA VAL A 320 -13.18 5.71 3.95
C VAL A 320 -12.79 7.17 3.92
N ILE A 321 -13.71 8.06 4.31
CA ILE A 321 -13.51 9.51 4.23
C ILE A 321 -13.75 10.11 5.62
N TYR A 322 -12.80 10.91 6.09
CA TYR A 322 -12.97 11.74 7.28
C TYR A 322 -13.58 13.09 6.90
N ASP A 323 -14.37 13.67 7.79
CA ASP A 323 -14.98 15.00 7.56
C ASP A 323 -13.97 16.16 7.48
N SER A 324 -12.70 15.90 7.84
CA SER A 324 -11.56 16.79 7.61
C SER A 324 -11.09 16.83 6.15
N SER A 325 -11.52 15.89 5.31
CA SER A 325 -11.17 15.84 3.89
C SER A 325 -12.18 16.63 3.07
N LEU A 326 -11.74 17.71 2.42
CA LEU A 326 -12.62 18.71 1.84
C LEU A 326 -12.49 18.83 0.31
N LYS A 327 -13.59 19.17 -0.36
CA LYS A 327 -13.63 19.51 -1.80
C LYS A 327 -13.01 18.45 -2.72
N ASN A 328 -13.12 17.18 -2.34
CA ASN A 328 -12.67 16.07 -3.17
C ASN A 328 -13.74 15.72 -4.21
N ARG A 329 -13.34 15.16 -5.36
CA ARG A 329 -14.27 14.78 -6.43
C ARG A 329 -13.98 13.36 -6.92
N PHE A 330 -15.04 12.58 -7.10
CA PHE A 330 -15.02 11.25 -7.69
C PHE A 330 -15.89 11.26 -8.94
N GLU A 331 -15.27 11.11 -10.12
CA GLU A 331 -15.92 11.27 -11.41
C GLU A 331 -15.65 10.09 -12.35
N GLY A 332 -16.69 9.49 -12.95
CA GLY A 332 -16.48 8.47 -13.98
C GLY A 332 -15.81 7.18 -13.49
N ASN A 333 -15.81 6.92 -12.17
CA ASN A 333 -15.21 5.71 -11.61
C ASN A 333 -16.20 4.53 -11.66
N ALA A 334 -15.69 3.31 -11.54
CA ALA A 334 -16.50 2.11 -11.36
C ALA A 334 -16.28 1.49 -9.97
N PHE A 335 -17.35 1.33 -9.21
CA PHE A 335 -17.37 0.69 -7.91
C PHE A 335 -18.07 -0.67 -8.00
N ILE A 336 -17.29 -1.76 -7.96
CA ILE A 336 -17.80 -3.10 -8.29
C ILE A 336 -17.62 -4.08 -7.12
N GLY A 337 -18.71 -4.67 -6.63
CA GLY A 337 -18.65 -5.77 -5.67
C GLY A 337 -18.09 -5.43 -4.29
N ASN A 338 -17.98 -4.13 -3.95
CA ASN A 338 -17.55 -3.69 -2.63
C ASN A 338 -18.64 -3.98 -1.58
N LEU A 339 -18.27 -4.35 -0.36
CA LEU A 339 -19.25 -4.64 0.70
C LEU A 339 -19.92 -3.37 1.25
N THR A 340 -19.17 -2.27 1.32
CA THR A 340 -19.65 -0.94 1.72
C THR A 340 -19.14 0.11 0.74
N PRO A 341 -20.01 0.89 0.08
CA PRO A 341 -19.58 1.97 -0.81
C PRO A 341 -18.77 3.05 -0.07
N LEU A 342 -19.26 3.53 1.07
CA LEU A 342 -18.63 4.61 1.83
C LEU A 342 -18.74 4.39 3.33
N ARG A 343 -17.62 4.53 4.04
CA ARG A 343 -17.58 4.76 5.49
C ARG A 343 -17.17 6.20 5.77
N LEU A 344 -18.13 7.00 6.21
CA LEU A 344 -17.89 8.39 6.60
C LEU A 344 -17.54 8.46 8.09
N SER A 345 -16.36 8.98 8.41
CA SER A 345 -15.93 9.28 9.77
C SER A 345 -16.14 10.77 10.03
N GLY A 346 -17.33 11.11 10.55
CA GLY A 346 -17.70 12.49 10.82
C GLY A 346 -19.18 12.76 10.60
N ARG A 347 -19.55 14.04 10.59
CA ARG A 347 -20.97 14.46 10.50
C ARG A 347 -21.40 15.00 9.14
N ARG A 348 -20.46 15.24 8.22
CA ARG A 348 -20.72 15.76 6.87
C ARG A 348 -19.52 15.51 5.96
N THR A 349 -19.74 15.64 4.67
CA THR A 349 -18.67 15.78 3.68
C THR A 349 -19.16 16.69 2.56
N ASP A 350 -18.26 17.46 1.98
CA ASP A 350 -18.46 18.24 0.75
C ASP A 350 -17.83 17.54 -0.47
N THR A 351 -17.43 16.27 -0.32
CA THR A 351 -16.96 15.43 -1.42
C THR A 351 -18.07 15.24 -2.45
N VAL A 352 -17.74 15.49 -3.72
CA VAL A 352 -18.68 15.38 -4.83
C VAL A 352 -18.50 14.02 -5.51
N PHE A 353 -19.61 13.30 -5.68
CA PHE A 353 -19.70 12.11 -6.51
C PHE A 353 -20.57 12.44 -7.72
N ASP A 354 -20.03 12.24 -8.92
CA ASP A 354 -20.74 12.51 -10.17
C ASP A 354 -20.39 11.46 -11.22
N ARG A 355 -21.40 10.90 -11.89
CA ARG A 355 -21.18 9.97 -13.01
C ARG A 355 -20.30 8.79 -12.65
N ASN A 356 -20.42 8.24 -11.43
CA ASN A 356 -19.79 6.96 -11.11
C ASN A 356 -20.77 5.81 -11.35
N TYR A 357 -20.23 4.64 -11.67
CA TYR A 357 -20.99 3.41 -11.77
C TYR A 357 -20.93 2.65 -10.45
N TRP A 358 -22.09 2.21 -9.94
CA TRP A 358 -22.23 1.46 -8.69
C TRP A 358 -22.89 0.11 -8.98
N SER A 359 -22.17 -0.99 -8.77
CA SER A 359 -22.65 -2.32 -9.20
C SER A 359 -23.90 -2.84 -8.47
N ASP A 360 -24.26 -2.26 -7.33
CA ASP A 360 -25.44 -2.60 -6.54
C ASP A 360 -26.59 -1.60 -6.73
N ASP A 361 -26.41 -0.61 -7.59
CA ASP A 361 -27.46 0.31 -7.98
C ASP A 361 -28.52 -0.40 -8.82
N THR A 362 -29.78 -0.19 -8.43
CA THR A 362 -30.97 -0.79 -9.05
C THR A 362 -31.86 0.27 -9.70
N GLY A 363 -31.41 1.53 -9.75
CA GLY A 363 -32.07 2.62 -10.44
C GLY A 363 -32.31 2.31 -11.91
N LEU A 364 -33.29 3.00 -12.49
CA LEU A 364 -33.63 2.90 -13.91
C LEU A 364 -33.05 4.08 -14.69
N ASP A 365 -32.84 3.85 -15.97
CA ASP A 365 -32.44 4.84 -16.97
C ASP A 365 -33.58 4.79 -18.01
N LEU A 366 -34.61 5.61 -17.80
CA LEU A 366 -35.87 5.56 -18.55
C LEU A 366 -35.79 6.32 -19.87
N ASP A 367 -34.95 7.34 -19.97
CA ASP A 367 -34.74 8.12 -21.19
C ASP A 367 -33.62 7.57 -22.09
N GLY A 368 -32.80 6.65 -21.56
CA GLY A 368 -31.77 5.92 -22.30
C GLY A 368 -30.50 6.74 -22.54
N ASP A 369 -30.25 7.81 -21.78
CA ASP A 369 -29.09 8.68 -21.96
C ASP A 369 -27.79 8.11 -21.36
N GLY A 370 -27.89 6.98 -20.63
CA GLY A 370 -26.78 6.28 -20.00
C GLY A 370 -26.47 6.72 -18.56
N VAL A 371 -27.29 7.61 -17.99
CA VAL A 371 -27.29 8.04 -16.60
C VAL A 371 -28.58 7.54 -15.94
N ARG A 372 -28.58 7.28 -14.63
CA ARG A 372 -29.82 6.96 -13.91
C ARG A 372 -30.61 8.22 -13.63
N ASP A 373 -31.94 8.08 -13.68
CA ASP A 373 -32.88 9.16 -13.36
C ASP A 373 -32.86 9.53 -11.88
N ASP A 374 -32.53 8.56 -11.01
CA ASP A 374 -32.49 8.72 -9.56
C ASP A 374 -31.04 8.85 -9.04
N PRO A 375 -30.77 9.75 -8.06
CA PRO A 375 -29.48 9.79 -7.37
C PRO A 375 -29.19 8.51 -6.58
N TYR A 376 -27.93 8.06 -6.60
CA TYR A 376 -27.48 6.91 -5.82
C TYR A 376 -27.09 7.34 -4.40
N ARG A 377 -27.61 6.66 -3.37
CA ARG A 377 -27.30 6.94 -1.96
C ARG A 377 -26.13 6.06 -1.48
N LEU A 378 -24.99 6.67 -1.13
CA LEU A 378 -23.79 5.94 -0.69
C LEU A 378 -23.87 5.48 0.76
N SER A 379 -24.67 6.15 1.58
CA SER A 379 -24.86 5.79 2.99
C SER A 379 -26.03 4.82 3.15
N ASN A 380 -25.82 3.76 3.94
CA ASN A 380 -26.87 2.83 4.31
C ASN A 380 -26.98 2.68 5.85
N VAL A 381 -28.11 2.14 6.28
CA VAL A 381 -28.47 1.92 7.70
C VAL A 381 -27.51 0.97 8.40
N PHE A 382 -27.00 -0.01 7.68
CA PHE A 382 -26.07 -0.99 8.20
C PHE A 382 -24.69 -0.39 8.42
N ASP A 383 -24.31 0.70 7.74
CA ASP A 383 -23.05 1.39 8.01
C ASP A 383 -23.03 1.95 9.45
N HIS A 384 -24.19 2.44 9.92
CA HIS A 384 -24.36 2.88 11.31
C HIS A 384 -24.29 1.73 12.31
N LEU A 385 -24.82 0.55 11.96
CA LEU A 385 -24.82 -0.63 12.84
C LEU A 385 -23.48 -1.40 12.83
N ARG A 386 -22.78 -1.44 11.69
CA ARG A 386 -21.48 -2.10 11.50
C ARG A 386 -20.36 -1.41 12.29
N GLY A 387 -20.46 -0.10 12.51
CA GLY A 387 -19.55 0.61 13.41
C GLY A 387 -19.58 0.09 14.85
N ASN A 388 -20.68 -0.57 15.25
CA ASN A 388 -20.93 -1.01 16.62
C ASN A 388 -20.93 -2.55 16.81
N LEU A 389 -21.08 -3.35 15.76
CA LEU A 389 -21.27 -4.81 15.88
C LEU A 389 -20.57 -5.58 14.74
N SER A 390 -19.55 -6.39 15.06
CA SER A 390 -18.89 -7.30 14.12
C SER A 390 -19.82 -8.39 13.53
N ALA A 391 -20.90 -8.74 14.25
CA ALA A 391 -21.90 -9.69 13.78
C ALA A 391 -22.80 -9.13 12.65
N ALA A 392 -22.83 -7.81 12.46
CA ALA A 392 -23.66 -7.19 11.42
C ALA A 392 -23.16 -7.53 10.00
N ASP A 393 -21.86 -7.79 9.82
CA ASP A 393 -21.30 -8.13 8.51
C ASP A 393 -21.86 -9.44 7.96
N LEU A 394 -22.04 -10.46 8.82
CA LEU A 394 -22.57 -11.77 8.45
C LEU A 394 -24.04 -11.70 7.99
N VAL A 395 -24.81 -10.77 8.55
CA VAL A 395 -26.26 -10.62 8.28
C VAL A 395 -26.54 -9.58 7.18
N SER A 396 -25.60 -8.66 6.92
CA SER A 396 -25.81 -7.51 6.01
C SER A 396 -26.08 -7.87 4.55
N ARG A 397 -25.78 -9.09 4.11
CA ARG A 397 -26.09 -9.60 2.76
C ARG A 397 -27.36 -10.47 2.70
N GLY A 398 -28.00 -10.74 3.84
CA GLY A 398 -29.20 -11.55 3.91
C GLY A 398 -30.46 -10.82 3.41
N LEU A 399 -31.51 -11.57 3.10
CA LEU A 399 -32.82 -11.03 2.71
C LEU A 399 -33.39 -10.05 3.74
N GLY A 400 -33.18 -10.33 5.03
CA GLY A 400 -33.60 -9.45 6.13
C GLY A 400 -32.90 -8.09 6.10
N ALA A 401 -31.61 -8.04 5.76
CA ALA A 401 -30.88 -6.78 5.66
C ALA A 401 -31.37 -5.93 4.48
N ARG A 402 -31.61 -6.56 3.32
CA ARG A 402 -32.22 -5.90 2.16
C ARG A 402 -33.61 -5.35 2.47
N ALA A 403 -34.45 -6.14 3.15
CA ALA A 403 -35.79 -5.73 3.56
C ALA A 403 -35.76 -4.55 4.55
N LEU A 404 -34.88 -4.58 5.54
CA LEU A 404 -34.72 -3.47 6.50
C LEU A 404 -34.19 -2.20 5.81
N SER A 405 -33.22 -2.33 4.91
CA SER A 405 -32.70 -1.20 4.11
C SER A 405 -33.77 -0.62 3.17
N ALA A 406 -34.66 -1.46 2.62
CA ALA A 406 -35.80 -0.99 1.83
C ALA A 406 -36.86 -0.30 2.70
N ALA A 407 -37.18 -0.85 3.87
CA ALA A 407 -38.13 -0.26 4.81
C ALA A 407 -37.67 1.12 5.30
N GLU A 408 -36.39 1.25 5.66
CA GLU A 408 -35.82 2.53 6.13
C GLU A 408 -35.68 3.57 5.01
N ARG A 409 -35.59 3.15 3.75
CA ARG A 409 -35.71 4.08 2.61
C ARG A 409 -37.13 4.67 2.50
N GLY A 410 -38.15 3.86 2.79
CA GLY A 410 -39.55 4.30 2.75
C GLY A 410 -40.02 5.08 3.99
N PHE A 411 -39.48 4.74 5.17
CA PHE A 411 -39.85 5.31 6.45
C PHE A 411 -38.61 5.62 7.31
N PRO A 412 -37.86 6.70 7.00
CA PRO A 412 -36.58 6.97 7.65
C PRO A 412 -36.73 7.32 9.14
N VAL A 413 -36.40 6.37 10.02
CA VAL A 413 -36.33 6.55 11.48
C VAL A 413 -34.95 7.06 11.92
N LEU A 414 -33.91 6.65 11.21
CA LEU A 414 -32.57 7.16 11.38
C LEU A 414 -32.41 8.41 10.52
N ARG A 415 -31.60 9.37 10.98
CA ARG A 415 -31.24 10.58 10.20
C ARG A 415 -29.83 10.41 9.63
N PRO A 416 -29.59 9.50 8.67
CA PRO A 416 -28.28 9.34 8.07
C PRO A 416 -27.90 10.63 7.34
N ILE A 417 -26.60 10.94 7.32
CA ILE A 417 -26.06 12.03 6.54
C ILE A 417 -26.19 11.62 5.08
N PRO A 418 -27.01 12.30 4.26
CA PRO A 418 -27.18 11.92 2.87
C PRO A 418 -25.90 12.26 2.11
N VAL A 419 -25.21 11.23 1.63
CA VAL A 419 -24.12 11.36 0.66
C VAL A 419 -24.58 10.69 -0.62
N LEU A 420 -24.59 11.46 -1.71
CA LEU A 420 -25.22 11.08 -2.97
C LEU A 420 -24.22 11.16 -4.12
N ASP A 421 -24.34 10.24 -5.07
CA ASP A 421 -23.94 10.48 -6.46
C ASP A 421 -25.16 11.05 -7.19
N ALA A 422 -25.03 12.27 -7.72
CA ALA A 422 -26.14 12.99 -8.30
C ALA A 422 -26.60 12.41 -9.65
N HIS A 423 -25.67 11.81 -10.39
CA HIS A 423 -25.90 11.36 -11.76
C HIS A 423 -25.19 10.02 -11.99
N PRO A 424 -25.57 8.94 -11.29
CA PRO A 424 -24.83 7.68 -11.38
C PRO A 424 -24.98 7.08 -12.78
N LEU A 425 -23.94 6.41 -13.27
CA LEU A 425 -23.94 5.81 -14.61
C LEU A 425 -24.84 4.57 -14.65
N ALA A 426 -25.63 4.43 -15.72
CA ALA A 426 -26.52 3.29 -15.90
C ALA A 426 -25.79 1.98 -16.24
N ARG A 427 -24.57 2.09 -16.77
CA ARG A 427 -23.73 0.97 -17.21
C ARG A 427 -22.28 1.20 -16.78
N PRO A 428 -21.47 0.12 -16.62
CA PRO A 428 -20.05 0.27 -16.35
C PRO A 428 -19.38 1.15 -17.42
N PRO A 429 -18.56 2.15 -17.03
CA PRO A 429 -17.79 2.93 -17.99
C PRO A 429 -16.74 2.06 -18.69
N VAL A 430 -16.32 2.49 -19.89
CA VAL A 430 -15.21 1.84 -20.61
C VAL A 430 -13.89 2.29 -19.98
N LEU A 431 -13.30 1.41 -19.17
CA LEU A 431 -12.05 1.67 -18.44
C LEU A 431 -10.84 1.06 -19.15
N SER A 432 -10.62 1.44 -20.41
CA SER A 432 -9.59 0.80 -21.26
C SER A 432 -8.14 1.03 -20.82
N ARG A 433 -7.91 2.04 -19.99
CA ARG A 433 -6.58 2.38 -19.46
C ARG A 433 -6.29 1.77 -18.09
N VAL A 434 -7.34 1.31 -17.38
CA VAL A 434 -7.18 0.65 -16.09
C VAL A 434 -6.43 -0.67 -16.31
N PRO A 435 -5.35 -0.94 -15.55
CA PRO A 435 -4.63 -2.20 -15.66
C PRO A 435 -5.54 -3.40 -15.40
N ALA A 436 -5.33 -4.48 -16.15
CA ALA A 436 -5.97 -5.75 -15.82
C ALA A 436 -5.37 -6.31 -14.52
N PRO A 437 -6.19 -6.89 -13.62
CA PRO A 437 -5.65 -7.61 -12.48
C PRO A 437 -4.72 -8.73 -12.97
N PRO A 438 -3.59 -9.00 -12.29
CA PRO A 438 -2.77 -10.16 -12.58
C PRO A 438 -3.64 -11.41 -12.58
N ARG A 439 -3.61 -12.22 -13.65
CA ARG A 439 -4.36 -13.47 -13.67
C ARG A 439 -3.93 -14.31 -12.46
N ALA A 440 -4.85 -14.51 -11.50
CA ALA A 440 -4.64 -15.51 -10.47
C ALA A 440 -4.39 -16.84 -11.17
N GLU A 441 -3.24 -17.47 -10.92
CA GLU A 441 -3.09 -18.88 -11.24
C GLU A 441 -4.25 -19.60 -10.56
N ARG A 442 -5.11 -20.26 -11.36
CA ARG A 442 -6.28 -20.99 -10.87
C ARG A 442 -5.83 -22.26 -10.13
N GLY A 443 -5.06 -22.12 -9.06
CA GLY A 443 -4.69 -23.19 -8.14
C GLY A 443 -5.65 -23.19 -6.95
N GLY A 444 -6.73 -23.98 -7.02
CA GLY A 444 -7.50 -24.34 -5.82
C GLY A 444 -9.01 -24.08 -5.84
N ALA A 445 -9.59 -23.50 -6.89
CA ALA A 445 -11.04 -23.30 -6.97
C ALA A 445 -11.85 -24.62 -6.85
N GLY A 446 -11.26 -25.77 -7.18
CA GLY A 446 -11.89 -27.08 -7.04
C GLY A 446 -12.09 -27.53 -5.59
N VAL A 447 -11.21 -27.13 -4.66
CA VAL A 447 -11.29 -27.59 -3.26
C VAL A 447 -12.38 -26.82 -2.49
N GLY A 448 -12.51 -25.52 -2.74
CA GLY A 448 -13.56 -24.70 -2.13
C GLY A 448 -14.97 -25.12 -2.55
N PHE A 449 -15.16 -25.48 -3.83
CA PHE A 449 -16.45 -25.94 -4.34
C PHE A 449 -16.87 -27.30 -3.75
N LEU A 450 -15.91 -28.21 -3.56
CA LEU A 450 -16.15 -29.52 -2.92
C LEU A 450 -16.49 -29.36 -1.43
N ALA A 451 -15.79 -28.48 -0.71
CA ALA A 451 -16.08 -28.20 0.70
C ALA A 451 -17.48 -27.58 0.90
N ALA A 452 -17.86 -26.61 0.06
CA ALA A 452 -19.20 -26.00 0.10
C ALA A 452 -20.31 -27.02 -0.22
N SER A 453 -20.06 -27.92 -1.18
CA SER A 453 -21.00 -28.99 -1.55
C SER A 453 -21.20 -30.00 -0.42
N ALA A 454 -20.13 -30.36 0.30
CA ALA A 454 -20.18 -31.27 1.44
C ALA A 454 -20.97 -30.67 2.63
N ILE A 455 -20.78 -29.38 2.91
CA ILE A 455 -21.54 -28.66 3.95
C ILE A 455 -23.02 -28.59 3.59
N GLY A 456 -23.35 -28.30 2.32
CA GLY A 456 -24.74 -28.31 1.83
C GLY A 456 -25.41 -29.68 1.95
N ALA A 457 -24.69 -30.76 1.61
CA ALA A 457 -25.20 -32.13 1.75
C ALA A 457 -25.43 -32.52 3.22
N PHE A 458 -24.54 -32.12 4.13
CA PHE A 458 -24.68 -32.38 5.56
C PHE A 458 -25.87 -31.60 6.18
N GLY A 459 -26.09 -30.35 5.75
CA GLY A 459 -27.26 -29.55 6.14
C GLY A 459 -28.58 -30.17 5.69
N MET A 460 -28.64 -30.71 4.46
CA MET A 460 -29.81 -31.44 3.95
C MET A 460 -30.06 -32.76 4.69
N ALA A 461 -29.00 -33.51 5.02
CA ALA A 461 -29.11 -34.76 5.76
C ALA A 461 -29.64 -34.53 7.20
N THR A 462 -29.18 -33.48 7.88
CA THR A 462 -29.64 -33.14 9.24
C THR A 462 -31.09 -32.65 9.25
N LEU A 463 -31.51 -31.85 8.28
CA LEU A 463 -32.90 -31.42 8.13
C LEU A 463 -33.87 -32.57 7.82
N THR A 464 -33.45 -33.52 6.98
CA THR A 464 -34.26 -34.70 6.65
C THR A 464 -34.35 -35.68 7.82
N LEU A 465 -33.27 -35.86 8.58
CA LEU A 465 -33.27 -36.67 9.80
C LEU A 465 -34.15 -36.05 10.89
N GLY A 466 -34.07 -34.72 11.09
CA GLY A 466 -34.92 -33.99 12.03
C GLY A 466 -36.41 -34.09 11.68
N ARG A 467 -36.77 -33.99 10.39
CA ARG A 467 -38.17 -34.19 9.94
C ARG A 467 -38.68 -35.62 10.16
N ARG A 468 -37.81 -36.64 9.99
CA ARG A 468 -38.17 -38.04 10.24
C ARG A 468 -38.38 -38.33 11.72
N LEU A 469 -37.53 -37.78 12.59
CA LEU A 469 -37.65 -37.91 14.05
C LEU A 469 -38.88 -37.16 14.57
N GLY A 470 -39.18 -35.98 14.04
CA GLY A 470 -40.39 -35.23 14.38
C GLY A 470 -41.69 -35.96 14.00
N ARG A 471 -41.72 -36.64 12.84
CA ARG A 471 -42.87 -37.49 12.44
C ARG A 471 -43.05 -38.72 13.32
N ARG A 472 -41.95 -39.41 13.68
CA ARG A 472 -42.02 -40.58 14.59
C ARG A 472 -42.53 -40.22 15.98
N ASN A 473 -42.20 -39.02 16.48
CA ASN A 473 -42.70 -38.54 17.78
C ASN A 473 -44.16 -38.08 17.72
N ALA A 474 -44.65 -37.66 16.55
CA ALA A 474 -46.06 -37.29 16.35
C ALA A 474 -46.97 -38.50 16.10
N GLU A 475 -46.43 -39.65 15.69
CA GLU A 475 -47.17 -40.92 15.56
C GLU A 475 -47.16 -41.76 16.86
N ALA A 476 -46.34 -41.37 17.84
CA ALA A 476 -46.20 -42.04 19.15
C ALA A 476 -46.90 -41.29 20.30
N ALA A 477 -47.57 -40.17 20.01
CA ALA A 477 -48.45 -39.41 20.89
C ALA A 477 -49.88 -39.49 20.36
#